data_AF-A0A2D8AH43-F1
#
_entry.id   AF-A0A2D8AH43-F1
#
_cell.length_a   1.000
_cell.length_b   1.000
_cell.length_c   1.000
_cell.angle_alpha   90.00
_cell.angle_beta   90.00
_cell.angle_gamma   90.00
#
_symmetry.space_group_name_H-M   'P 1'
#
loop_
_entity.id
_entity.type
_entity.pdbx_description
1 polymer ?
#
loop_
_entity_poly.entity_id
_entity_poly.type
_entity_poly.pdbx_seq_one_letter_code
_entity_poly.pdbx_strand_id
1 'polypeptide(L)'
;MREKYTVKTYGEARNDWTRSGEHCFAVELAKYGLGERDLAANLNLFSKVETDEDGNMRYVPGHSSAGSTIDLRFEMDTLVVLHTCPHPMNPDDQYPRKPIAYQIRKAAPVAEDDFCMNFRPENLRGFQNNAIYHLTGGYQ
;
A
#
# COMPACT_ATOMS: atom_id res chain seq x y z
N MET A 1 -15.40 -3.86 -8.91
CA MET A 1 -15.65 -2.39 -8.91
C MET A 1 -16.92 -2.06 -9.67
N ARG A 2 -17.00 -2.30 -10.99
CA ARG A 2 -18.19 -1.98 -11.80
C ARG A 2 -19.44 -2.77 -11.42
N GLU A 3 -19.27 -4.00 -10.94
CA GLU A 3 -20.36 -4.84 -10.45
C GLU A 3 -20.94 -4.36 -9.11
N LYS A 4 -20.15 -3.61 -8.32
CA LYS A 4 -20.51 -3.25 -6.94
C LYS A 4 -20.93 -1.79 -6.78
N TYR A 5 -20.18 -0.88 -7.40
CA TYR A 5 -20.39 0.55 -7.24
C TYR A 5 -20.85 1.16 -8.56
N THR A 6 -21.82 2.07 -8.49
CA THR A 6 -22.20 2.90 -9.64
C THR A 6 -20.97 3.63 -10.17
N VAL A 7 -20.66 3.42 -11.45
CA VAL A 7 -19.56 4.10 -12.12
C VAL A 7 -19.95 5.56 -12.33
N LYS A 8 -19.19 6.47 -11.71
CA LYS A 8 -19.26 7.92 -11.94
C LYS A 8 -17.96 8.37 -12.59
N THR A 9 -18.05 9.10 -13.70
CA THR A 9 -16.89 9.69 -14.38
C THR A 9 -16.48 11.01 -13.72
N TYR A 10 -15.26 11.47 -14.02
CA TYR A 10 -14.78 12.77 -13.53
C TYR A 10 -15.64 13.94 -14.03
N GLY A 11 -16.15 13.89 -15.26
CA GLY A 11 -17.00 14.94 -15.82
C GLY A 11 -18.31 15.12 -15.05
N GLU A 12 -18.89 14.01 -14.58
CA GLU A 12 -20.18 14.00 -13.86
C GLU A 12 -20.02 14.38 -12.39
N ALA A 13 -18.97 13.89 -11.73
CA ALA A 13 -18.86 13.91 -10.27
C ALA A 13 -17.60 14.61 -9.73
N ARG A 14 -16.71 15.11 -10.59
CA ARG A 14 -15.43 15.75 -10.20
C ARG A 14 -14.67 14.86 -9.20
N ASN A 15 -14.37 15.35 -8.00
CA ASN A 15 -13.64 14.60 -6.98
C ASN A 15 -14.46 13.41 -6.41
N ASP A 16 -15.78 13.42 -6.60
CA ASP A 16 -16.70 12.37 -6.16
C ASP A 16 -16.92 11.25 -7.20
N TRP A 17 -16.10 11.23 -8.25
CA TRP A 17 -16.04 10.10 -9.17
C TRP A 17 -15.52 8.82 -8.50
N THR A 18 -15.89 7.67 -9.05
CA THR A 18 -15.55 6.35 -8.50
C THR A 18 -14.39 5.74 -9.26
N ARG A 19 -13.35 5.28 -8.57
CA ARG A 19 -12.14 4.73 -9.18
C ARG A 19 -11.82 3.33 -8.67
N SER A 20 -11.12 2.54 -9.49
CA SER A 20 -10.45 1.32 -9.05
C SER A 20 -9.04 1.63 -8.57
N GLY A 21 -8.56 0.84 -7.60
CA GLY A 21 -7.19 0.96 -7.09
C GLY A 21 -6.14 0.71 -8.17
N GLU A 22 -6.33 -0.34 -8.96
CA GLU A 22 -5.52 -0.69 -10.13
C GLU A 22 -5.35 0.49 -11.10
N HIS A 23 -6.45 1.14 -11.50
CA HIS A 23 -6.40 2.30 -12.39
C HIS A 23 -5.67 3.48 -11.73
N CYS A 24 -5.88 3.71 -10.43
CA CYS A 24 -5.15 4.76 -9.72
C CYS A 24 -3.64 4.50 -9.72
N PHE A 25 -3.22 3.26 -9.47
CA PHE A 25 -1.80 2.91 -9.53
C PHE A 25 -1.22 3.04 -10.93
N ALA A 26 -1.91 2.54 -11.96
CA ALA A 26 -1.43 2.67 -13.34
C ALA A 26 -1.19 4.14 -13.73
N VAL A 27 -2.10 5.04 -13.37
CA VAL A 27 -1.96 6.49 -13.64
C VAL A 27 -0.76 7.10 -12.91
N GLU A 28 -0.55 6.74 -11.65
CA GLU A 28 0.56 7.27 -10.86
C GLU A 28 1.92 6.69 -11.29
N LEU A 29 1.98 5.38 -11.56
CA LEU A 29 3.19 4.70 -12.05
C LEU A 29 3.64 5.21 -13.42
N ALA A 30 2.70 5.51 -14.32
CA ALA A 30 3.01 6.05 -15.65
C ALA A 30 3.81 7.36 -15.61
N LYS A 31 3.67 8.17 -14.54
CA LYS A 31 4.44 9.42 -14.36
C LYS A 31 5.95 9.15 -14.17
N TYR A 32 6.32 7.93 -13.81
CA TYR A 32 7.69 7.48 -13.61
C TYR A 32 8.17 6.54 -14.73
N GLY A 33 7.44 6.44 -15.83
CA GLY A 33 7.77 5.53 -16.95
C GLY A 33 7.52 4.06 -16.63
N LEU A 34 6.80 3.75 -15.55
CA LEU A 34 6.42 2.41 -15.15
C LEU A 34 5.04 2.05 -15.73
N GLY A 35 4.84 0.76 -16.01
CA GLY A 35 3.62 0.25 -16.64
C GLY A 35 3.00 -0.92 -15.88
N GLU A 36 2.07 -1.62 -16.54
CA GLU A 36 1.33 -2.74 -15.95
C GLU A 36 2.24 -3.88 -15.47
N ARG A 37 3.34 -4.15 -16.18
CA ARG A 37 4.35 -5.16 -15.78
C ARG A 37 5.04 -4.85 -14.45
N ASP A 38 5.02 -3.57 -14.05
CA ASP A 38 5.66 -3.07 -12.83
C ASP A 38 4.65 -3.03 -11.65
N LEU A 39 3.39 -3.37 -11.91
CA LEU A 39 2.34 -3.43 -10.90
C LEU A 39 2.38 -4.77 -10.16
N ALA A 40 3.16 -4.81 -9.07
CA ALA A 40 3.19 -5.94 -8.15
C ALA A 40 1.99 -5.95 -7.19
N ALA A 41 1.87 -7.02 -6.40
CA ALA A 41 0.88 -7.12 -5.32
C ALA A 41 1.05 -5.95 -4.33
N ASN A 42 -0.03 -5.20 -4.09
CA ASN A 42 0.01 -4.04 -3.22
C ASN A 42 -0.20 -4.40 -1.74
N LEU A 43 0.28 -3.53 -0.86
CA LEU A 43 -0.04 -3.59 0.56
C LEU A 43 -1.38 -2.89 0.83
N ASN A 44 -2.35 -3.64 1.38
CA ASN A 44 -3.65 -3.09 1.76
C ASN A 44 -3.64 -2.70 3.24
N LEU A 45 -3.50 -1.40 3.51
CA LEU A 45 -3.46 -0.85 4.86
C LEU A 45 -4.87 -0.53 5.37
N PHE A 46 -5.11 -0.70 6.67
CA PHE A 46 -6.38 -0.41 7.37
C PHE A 46 -7.59 -1.25 6.92
N SER A 47 -7.43 -2.10 5.91
CA SER A 47 -8.40 -3.11 5.47
C SER A 47 -7.85 -4.49 5.77
N LYS A 48 -8.70 -5.41 6.23
CA LYS A 48 -8.29 -6.79 6.53
C LYS A 48 -9.15 -7.79 5.80
N VAL A 49 -8.48 -8.76 5.19
CA VAL A 49 -9.07 -9.98 4.68
C VAL A 49 -8.38 -11.14 5.38
N GLU A 50 -9.18 -12.13 5.78
CA GLU A 50 -8.69 -13.38 6.37
C GLU A 50 -9.15 -14.54 5.50
N THR A 51 -8.38 -15.62 5.51
CA THR A 51 -8.78 -16.91 4.94
C THR A 51 -9.29 -17.83 6.05
N ASP A 52 -10.36 -18.58 5.77
CA ASP A 52 -10.78 -19.69 6.63
C ASP A 52 -10.00 -20.99 6.31
N GLU A 53 -10.34 -22.08 7.00
CA GLU A 53 -9.68 -23.39 6.85
C GLU A 53 -9.88 -23.99 5.45
N ASP A 54 -10.97 -23.61 4.76
CA ASP A 54 -11.28 -24.05 3.41
C ASP A 54 -10.64 -23.15 2.33
N GLY A 55 -9.92 -22.10 2.75
CA GLY A 55 -9.27 -21.14 1.88
C GLY A 55 -10.20 -20.04 1.34
N ASN A 56 -11.44 -19.94 1.82
CA ASN A 56 -12.31 -18.84 1.44
C ASN A 56 -11.84 -17.55 2.09
N MET A 57 -11.83 -16.47 1.30
CA MET A 57 -11.50 -15.16 1.79
C MET A 57 -12.74 -14.46 2.35
N ARG A 58 -12.62 -13.84 3.52
CA ARG A 58 -13.64 -12.96 4.09
C ARG A 58 -13.06 -11.61 4.48
N TYR A 59 -13.82 -10.54 4.22
CA TYR A 59 -13.48 -9.21 4.71
C TYR A 59 -13.81 -9.10 6.21
N VAL A 60 -12.91 -8.51 6.99
CA VAL A 60 -13.09 -8.30 8.43
C VAL A 60 -13.51 -6.85 8.68
N PRO A 61 -14.80 -6.59 8.98
CA PRO A 61 -15.26 -5.24 9.26
C PRO A 61 -14.69 -4.73 10.59
N GLY A 62 -14.57 -3.41 10.72
CA GLY A 62 -14.13 -2.77 11.97
C GLY A 62 -12.67 -3.01 12.35
N HIS A 63 -11.84 -3.58 11.46
CA HIS A 63 -10.42 -3.86 11.76
C HIS A 63 -9.62 -2.61 12.13
N SER A 64 -9.91 -1.48 11.48
CA SER A 64 -9.25 -0.19 11.74
C SER A 64 -10.29 0.86 12.11
N SER A 65 -9.95 1.69 13.08
CA SER A 65 -10.78 2.82 13.53
C SER A 65 -10.10 4.15 13.21
N ALA A 66 -10.84 5.26 13.35
CA ALA A 66 -10.25 6.59 13.20
C ALA A 66 -9.15 6.79 14.26
N GLY A 67 -7.99 7.27 13.83
CA GLY A 67 -6.81 7.41 14.69
C GLY A 67 -5.88 6.18 14.71
N SER A 68 -6.23 5.07 14.06
CA SER A 68 -5.26 4.00 13.81
C SER A 68 -4.12 4.51 12.92
N THR A 69 -2.88 4.24 13.31
CA THR A 69 -1.68 4.69 12.61
C THR A 69 -0.72 3.53 12.37
N ILE A 70 0.10 3.67 11.33
CA ILE A 70 1.28 2.85 11.11
C ILE A 70 2.46 3.78 10.83
N ASP A 71 3.65 3.28 11.09
CA ASP A 71 4.89 3.92 10.65
C ASP A 71 5.68 2.93 9.80
N LEU A 72 6.08 3.39 8.62
CA LEU A 72 6.91 2.63 7.69
C LEU A 72 8.29 3.27 7.63
N ARG A 73 9.34 2.45 7.72
CA ARG A 73 10.72 2.85 7.48
C ARG A 73 11.22 2.20 6.20
N PHE A 74 11.82 3.00 5.33
CA PHE A 74 12.35 2.55 4.05
C PHE A 74 13.87 2.50 4.15
N GLU A 75 14.44 1.31 3.95
CA GLU A 75 15.88 1.04 4.11
C GLU A 75 16.65 1.16 2.78
N MET A 76 16.01 1.70 1.76
CA MET A 76 16.57 2.02 0.44
C MET A 76 15.70 3.09 -0.24
N ASP A 77 16.23 3.71 -1.29
CA ASP A 77 15.47 4.65 -2.11
C ASP A 77 14.22 3.97 -2.67
N THR A 78 13.05 4.51 -2.32
CA THR A 78 11.76 3.87 -2.57
C THR A 78 10.77 4.87 -3.14
N LEU A 79 10.17 4.52 -4.28
CA LEU A 79 8.99 5.21 -4.80
C LEU A 79 7.75 4.65 -4.09
N VAL A 80 7.01 5.51 -3.39
CA VAL A 80 5.76 5.13 -2.71
C VAL A 80 4.58 5.72 -3.45
N VAL A 81 3.66 4.86 -3.90
CA VAL A 81 2.41 5.26 -4.52
C VAL A 81 1.25 4.82 -3.62
N LEU A 82 0.30 5.72 -3.37
CA LEU A 82 -0.82 5.48 -2.47
C LEU A 82 -2.16 5.78 -3.16
N HIS A 83 -3.18 5.01 -2.83
CA HIS A 83 -4.57 5.33 -3.18
C HIS A 83 -5.50 5.00 -2.01
N THR A 84 -6.66 5.65 -1.96
CA THR A 84 -7.70 5.41 -0.94
C THR A 84 -8.92 4.68 -1.48
N CYS A 85 -8.80 4.04 -2.65
CA CYS A 85 -9.88 3.23 -3.21
C CYS A 85 -10.28 2.11 -2.24
N PRO A 86 -11.58 1.77 -2.13
CA PRO A 86 -12.04 0.69 -1.27
C PRO A 86 -11.48 -0.65 -1.72
N HIS A 87 -11.19 -1.52 -0.75
CA HIS A 87 -10.87 -2.92 -1.03
C HIS A 87 -12.05 -3.57 -1.78
N PRO A 88 -11.80 -4.42 -2.80
CA PRO A 88 -12.86 -5.06 -3.59
C PRO A 88 -13.90 -5.83 -2.75
N MET A 89 -13.44 -6.44 -1.65
CA MET A 89 -14.28 -7.20 -0.72
C MET A 89 -14.89 -6.37 0.43
N ASN A 90 -14.66 -5.06 0.50
CA ASN A 90 -15.36 -4.22 1.50
C ASN A 90 -16.88 -4.44 1.31
N PRO A 91 -17.69 -4.65 2.37
CA PRO A 91 -19.12 -4.93 2.26
C PRO A 91 -19.99 -3.71 1.91
N ASP A 92 -19.55 -2.47 2.14
CA ASP A 92 -20.36 -1.26 2.00
C ASP A 92 -20.97 -1.07 0.60
N ASP A 93 -22.28 -0.87 0.48
CA ASP A 93 -22.95 -0.68 -0.83
C ASP A 93 -22.62 0.66 -1.49
N GLN A 94 -22.29 1.66 -0.67
CA GLN A 94 -21.86 2.98 -1.14
C GLN A 94 -20.35 3.05 -1.18
N TYR A 95 -19.79 3.71 -2.21
CA TYR A 95 -18.34 3.88 -2.35
C TYR A 95 -17.78 4.66 -1.15
N PRO A 96 -17.06 4.01 -0.22
CA PRO A 96 -16.66 4.68 1.01
C PRO A 96 -15.52 5.64 0.74
N ARG A 97 -15.57 6.81 1.37
CA ARG A 97 -14.54 7.86 1.27
C ARG A 97 -14.06 8.17 2.66
N LYS A 98 -12.86 7.69 3.00
CA LYS A 98 -12.22 7.93 4.29
C LYS A 98 -10.92 8.70 4.05
N PRO A 99 -10.75 9.91 4.64
CA PRO A 99 -9.51 10.65 4.52
C PRO A 99 -8.38 9.93 5.26
N ILE A 100 -7.17 10.05 4.73
CA ILE A 100 -5.93 9.57 5.36
C ILE A 100 -4.97 10.75 5.47
N ALA A 101 -4.36 10.90 6.63
CA ALA A 101 -3.22 11.78 6.82
C ALA A 101 -1.93 10.98 6.68
N TYR A 102 -0.92 11.55 6.03
CA TYR A 102 0.42 10.99 5.97
C TYR A 102 1.45 12.07 6.28
N GLN A 103 2.61 11.65 6.77
CA GLN A 103 3.76 12.51 7.00
C GLN A 103 5.03 11.80 6.58
N ILE A 104 5.97 12.54 6.02
CA ILE A 104 7.29 12.03 5.66
C ILE A 104 8.28 12.67 6.61
N ARG A 105 9.07 11.84 7.28
CA ARG A 105 10.09 12.29 8.24
C ARG A 105 11.34 11.45 8.08
N LYS A 106 12.49 12.04 8.43
CA LYS A 106 13.74 11.29 8.51
C LYS A 106 13.64 10.28 9.65
N ALA A 107 13.87 9.01 9.35
CA ALA A 107 13.91 7.96 10.36
C ALA A 107 15.18 8.07 11.22
N ALA A 108 15.13 7.54 12.45
CA ALA A 108 16.32 7.38 13.26
C ALA A 108 17.28 6.38 12.58
N PRO A 109 18.61 6.52 12.78
CA PRO A 109 19.57 5.51 12.34
C PRO A 109 19.22 4.12 12.91
N VAL A 110 19.50 3.09 12.12
CA VAL A 110 19.29 1.70 12.53
C VAL A 110 20.37 1.33 13.55
N ALA A 111 19.96 0.97 14.76
CA ALA A 111 20.84 0.51 15.83
C ALA A 111 21.04 -1.02 15.78
N GLU A 112 22.03 -1.54 16.49
CA GLU A 112 22.32 -2.99 16.53
C GLU A 112 21.14 -3.81 17.10
N ASP A 113 20.39 -3.24 18.04
CA ASP A 113 19.23 -3.85 18.68
C ASP A 113 17.88 -3.49 18.00
N ASP A 114 17.93 -2.95 16.78
CA ASP A 114 16.75 -2.51 16.05
C ASP A 114 15.72 -3.64 15.85
N PHE A 115 14.47 -3.38 16.25
CA PHE A 115 13.40 -4.38 16.18
C PHE A 115 13.12 -4.83 14.75
N CYS A 116 13.02 -3.90 13.79
CA CYS A 116 12.70 -4.22 12.40
C CYS A 116 13.81 -5.04 11.75
N MET A 117 15.06 -4.81 12.12
CA MET A 117 16.21 -5.60 11.67
C MET A 117 16.22 -7.00 12.30
N ASN A 118 15.96 -7.10 13.60
CA ASN A 118 16.17 -8.33 14.36
C ASN A 118 14.90 -9.21 14.51
N PHE A 119 13.73 -8.77 14.04
CA PHE A 119 12.47 -9.49 14.23
C PHE A 119 12.47 -10.91 13.61
N ARG A 120 13.06 -11.07 12.43
CA ARG A 120 13.24 -12.37 11.76
C ARG A 120 14.59 -12.45 11.04
N PRO A 121 15.16 -13.65 10.85
CA PRO A 121 16.41 -13.82 10.09
C PRO A 121 16.34 -13.29 8.64
N GLU A 122 15.15 -13.31 8.03
CA GLU A 122 14.88 -12.72 6.70
C GLU A 122 15.12 -11.21 6.70
N ASN A 123 14.73 -10.50 7.75
CA ASN A 123 14.95 -9.06 7.87
C ASN A 123 16.44 -8.75 7.85
N LEU A 124 17.24 -9.40 8.71
CA LEU A 124 18.68 -9.22 8.76
C LEU A 124 19.35 -9.45 7.39
N ARG A 125 18.95 -10.50 6.67
CA ARG A 125 19.43 -10.75 5.30
C ARG A 125 19.03 -9.63 4.33
N GLY A 126 17.83 -9.07 4.46
CA GLY A 126 17.39 -7.90 3.71
C GLY A 126 18.30 -6.69 3.93
N PHE A 127 18.65 -6.39 5.19
CA PHE A 127 19.60 -5.31 5.51
C PHE A 127 20.99 -5.55 4.92
N GLN A 128 21.49 -6.78 4.99
CA GLN A 128 22.76 -7.15 4.37
C GLN A 128 22.73 -6.98 2.85
N ASN A 129 21.63 -7.36 2.19
CA ASN A 129 21.46 -7.18 0.75
C ASN A 129 21.43 -5.69 0.36
N ASN A 130 20.75 -4.86 1.14
CA ASN A 130 20.74 -3.40 0.90
C ASN A 130 22.15 -2.82 1.04
N ALA A 131 22.90 -3.23 2.07
CA ALA A 131 24.29 -2.79 2.24
C ALA A 131 25.17 -3.17 1.05
N ILE A 132 25.03 -4.40 0.52
CA ILE A 132 25.74 -4.85 -0.68
C ILE A 132 25.34 -3.99 -1.89
N TYR A 133 24.04 -3.78 -2.11
CA TYR A 133 23.53 -2.97 -3.22
C TYR A 133 24.13 -1.57 -3.27
N HIS A 134 24.24 -0.90 -2.11
CA HIS A 134 24.83 0.43 -2.00
C HIS A 134 26.35 0.43 -2.22
N LEU A 135 27.06 -0.61 -1.80
CA LEU A 135 28.51 -0.75 -2.04
C LEU A 135 28.84 -1.01 -3.51
N THR A 136 27.95 -1.69 -4.25
CA THR A 136 28.16 -2.03 -5.67
C THR A 136 27.72 -0.92 -6.64
N GLY A 137 27.37 0.26 -6.14
CA GLY A 137 27.07 1.44 -6.97
C GLY A 137 25.61 1.67 -7.33
N GLY A 138 24.66 0.85 -6.84
CA GLY A 138 23.24 0.97 -7.16
C GLY A 138 22.93 1.04 -8.66
N TYR A 139 21.69 1.38 -9.02
CA TYR A 139 21.41 1.85 -10.39
C TYR A 139 22.08 3.22 -10.55
N GLN A 140 23.22 3.28 -11.25
CA GLN A 140 23.79 4.53 -11.77
C GLN A 140 22.96 5.05 -12.95
#